data_AF-A0AAW1K2K2-F1
#
_entry.id   AF-A0AAW1K2K2-F1
#
_cell.length_a   1.000
_cell.length_b   1.000
_cell.length_c   1.000
_cell.angle_alpha   90.00
_cell.angle_beta   90.00
_cell.angle_gamma   90.00
#
_symmetry.space_group_name_H-M   'P 1'
#
loop_
_entity.id
_entity.type
_entity.pdbx_description
1 polymer ?
#
loop_
_entity_poly.entity_id
_entity_poly.type
_entity_poly.pdbx_seq_one_letter_code
_entity_poly.pdbx_strand_id
1 'polypeptide(L)'
;MLWPVLVVIANLIVVNSRSLSSIEDMPRGCEWQTQQSNEDEAAEEPVLTCQIRTINGTDNLVAGLSQNQADSVFALRLECSDVLFFESTLETAKPGSLFAALRYLKDLRVEYCKIRNIPASVLSPLRHLRHISLRSHNSDWSAMTLELHPESFLGMSQLRSLDLGDNNIWSIGPL
;
A
#
# COMPACT_ATOMS: atom_id res chain seq x y z
N MET A 1 21.94 31.74 69.67
CA MET A 1 21.75 30.48 68.92
C MET A 1 20.86 30.79 67.72
N LEU A 2 21.49 31.00 66.56
CA LEU A 2 20.83 31.27 65.28
C LEU A 2 20.92 29.99 64.45
N TRP A 3 19.80 29.48 63.97
CA TRP A 3 19.77 28.42 62.95
C TRP A 3 18.93 28.92 61.78
N PRO A 4 19.46 29.04 60.55
CA PRO A 4 18.66 29.40 59.40
C PRO A 4 17.95 28.15 58.89
N VAL A 5 16.62 28.19 58.81
CA VAL A 5 15.85 27.16 58.10
C VAL A 5 15.98 27.44 56.61
N LEU A 6 16.82 26.67 55.93
CA LEU A 6 16.94 26.65 54.47
C LEU A 6 15.67 26.02 53.88
N VAL A 7 14.81 26.84 53.30
CA VAL A 7 13.68 26.38 52.50
C VAL A 7 14.18 26.10 51.08
N VAL A 8 14.41 24.84 50.77
CA VAL A 8 14.74 24.38 49.41
C VAL A 8 13.42 24.17 48.66
N ILE A 9 13.07 25.10 47.78
CA ILE A 9 11.92 24.97 46.88
C ILE A 9 12.37 24.14 45.67
N ALA A 10 12.03 22.86 45.68
CA ALA A 10 12.20 21.98 44.52
C ALA A 10 11.12 22.31 43.47
N ASN A 11 11.51 22.98 42.38
CA ASN A 11 10.64 23.13 41.22
C ASN A 11 10.59 21.80 40.47
N LEU A 12 9.51 21.03 40.67
CA LEU A 12 9.19 19.87 39.85
C LEU A 12 8.68 20.38 38.51
N ILE A 13 9.56 20.44 37.51
CA ILE A 13 9.15 20.60 36.11
C ILE A 13 8.50 19.28 35.70
N VAL A 14 7.18 19.23 35.75
CA VAL A 14 6.41 18.14 35.16
C VAL A 14 6.53 18.30 33.64
N VAL A 15 7.47 17.58 33.03
CA VAL A 15 7.54 17.45 31.59
C VAL A 15 6.33 16.62 31.19
N ASN A 16 5.29 17.32 30.71
CA ASN A 16 4.10 16.67 30.20
C ASN A 16 4.47 16.07 28.83
N SER A 17 4.96 14.84 28.81
CA SER A 17 5.15 14.08 27.59
C SER A 17 3.77 13.79 27.01
N ARG A 18 3.28 14.68 26.16
CA ARG A 18 2.15 14.37 25.30
C ARG A 18 2.64 13.31 24.32
N SER A 19 2.30 12.04 24.60
CA SER A 19 2.35 11.00 23.59
C SER A 19 1.50 11.48 22.41
N LEU A 20 2.13 11.82 21.30
CA LEU A 20 1.47 12.07 20.03
C LEU A 20 1.09 10.71 19.44
N SER A 21 0.20 9.98 20.12
CA SER A 21 -0.61 8.97 19.43
C SER A 21 -1.63 9.76 18.62
N SER A 22 -1.25 10.20 17.43
CA SER A 22 -2.24 10.47 16.39
C SER A 22 -2.86 9.12 16.08
N ILE A 23 -3.91 8.77 16.83
CA ILE A 23 -4.92 7.81 16.40
C ILE A 23 -5.66 8.55 15.27
N GLU A 24 -4.99 8.69 14.15
CA GLU A 24 -5.60 9.11 12.91
C GLU A 24 -6.06 7.78 12.31
N ASP A 25 -7.37 7.51 12.46
CA ASP A 25 -7.99 6.20 12.25
C ASP A 25 -7.47 5.54 10.97
N MET A 26 -6.59 4.56 11.16
CA MET A 26 -6.06 3.76 10.07
C MET A 26 -7.22 3.03 9.39
N PRO A 27 -7.19 2.86 8.06
CA PRO A 27 -8.30 2.20 7.37
C PRO A 27 -8.50 0.80 7.93
N ARG A 28 -9.76 0.39 8.05
CA ARG A 28 -10.09 -0.93 8.61
C ARG A 28 -9.42 -2.03 7.80
N GLY A 29 -8.73 -2.93 8.51
CA GLY A 29 -7.99 -4.03 7.89
C GLY A 29 -6.57 -3.67 7.44
N CYS A 30 -6.10 -2.45 7.69
CA CYS A 30 -4.72 -2.06 7.41
C CYS A 30 -3.86 -1.98 8.68
N GLU A 31 -2.56 -2.24 8.56
CA GLU A 31 -1.55 -2.10 9.61
C GLU A 31 -0.20 -1.70 9.01
N TRP A 32 0.58 -0.91 9.73
CA TRP A 32 1.96 -0.61 9.37
C TRP A 32 2.90 -1.73 9.79
N GLN A 33 3.67 -2.25 8.84
CA GLN A 33 4.70 -3.25 9.08
C GLN A 33 6.05 -2.71 8.62
N THR A 34 7.15 -3.20 9.18
CA THR A 34 8.48 -2.93 8.65
C THR A 34 8.90 -4.05 7.72
N GLN A 35 9.46 -3.68 6.57
CA GLN A 35 10.00 -4.63 5.61
C GLN A 35 11.39 -4.17 5.14
N GLN A 36 12.27 -5.12 4.84
CA GLN A 36 13.54 -4.80 4.18
C GLN A 36 13.28 -4.10 2.86
N SER A 37 14.04 -3.03 2.61
CA SER A 37 13.91 -2.26 1.39
C SER A 37 14.43 -3.08 0.18
N ASN A 38 13.83 -2.87 -0.99
CA ASN A 38 14.29 -3.53 -2.22
C ASN A 38 15.56 -2.88 -2.79
N GLU A 39 15.95 -1.68 -2.33
CA GLU A 39 17.11 -0.94 -2.83
C GLU A 39 18.35 -1.14 -1.93
N ASP A 40 18.16 -1.18 -0.61
CA ASP A 40 19.20 -1.33 0.41
C ASP A 40 18.81 -2.43 1.43
N GLU A 41 19.45 -3.60 1.38
CA GLU A 41 19.14 -4.75 2.27
C GLU A 41 19.32 -4.44 3.77
N ALA A 42 20.12 -3.43 4.11
CA ALA A 42 20.34 -2.98 5.48
C ALA A 42 19.30 -1.96 5.98
N ALA A 43 18.43 -1.46 5.10
CA ALA A 43 17.41 -0.48 5.43
C ALA A 43 16.03 -1.15 5.58
N GLU A 44 15.30 -0.77 6.63
CA GLU A 44 13.90 -1.15 6.83
C GLU A 44 13.00 0.04 6.47
N GLU A 45 11.95 -0.21 5.70
CA GLU A 45 10.96 0.78 5.30
C GLU A 45 9.56 0.42 5.83
N PRO A 46 8.74 1.42 6.20
CA PRO A 46 7.36 1.19 6.60
C PRO A 46 6.49 0.83 5.38
N VAL A 47 5.76 -0.27 5.49
CA VAL A 47 4.82 -0.78 4.49
C VAL A 47 3.43 -0.79 5.10
N LEU A 48 2.48 -0.13 4.43
CA LEU A 48 1.06 -0.24 4.79
C LEU A 48 0.52 -1.56 4.24
N THR A 49 0.17 -2.49 5.11
CA THR A 49 -0.36 -3.81 4.74
C THR A 49 -1.85 -3.87 5.03
N CYS A 50 -2.66 -4.14 4.03
CA CYS A 50 -4.12 -4.18 4.13
C CYS A 50 -4.67 -5.55 3.75
N GLN A 51 -5.38 -6.17 4.70
CA GLN A 51 -6.18 -7.36 4.47
C GLN A 51 -7.58 -6.96 4.01
N ILE A 52 -7.93 -7.32 2.78
CA ILE A 52 -9.18 -6.96 2.13
C ILE A 52 -9.91 -8.20 1.62
N ARG A 53 -11.21 -8.06 1.36
CA ARG A 53 -11.97 -9.18 0.78
C ARG A 53 -11.61 -9.36 -0.69
N THR A 54 -11.65 -8.28 -1.45
CA THR A 54 -11.31 -8.21 -2.88
C THR A 54 -10.69 -6.84 -3.16
N ILE A 55 -9.99 -6.70 -4.28
CA ILE A 55 -9.45 -5.40 -4.72
C ILE A 55 -10.53 -4.47 -5.29
N ASN A 56 -11.71 -5.01 -5.60
CA ASN A 56 -12.83 -4.21 -6.06
C ASN A 56 -13.33 -3.35 -4.89
N GLY A 57 -13.39 -2.02 -5.06
CA GLY A 57 -13.89 -1.12 -4.02
C GLY A 57 -12.88 -0.75 -2.93
N THR A 58 -11.57 -0.84 -3.21
CA THR A 58 -10.51 -0.34 -2.33
C THR A 58 -10.52 1.18 -2.12
N ASP A 59 -11.35 1.92 -2.85
CA ASP A 59 -11.54 3.37 -2.67
C ASP A 59 -11.94 3.71 -1.22
N ASN A 60 -12.65 2.81 -0.53
CA ASN A 60 -13.01 2.98 0.88
C ASN A 60 -11.82 2.94 1.83
N LEU A 61 -10.68 2.36 1.42
CA LEU A 61 -9.45 2.37 2.22
C LEU A 61 -8.88 3.79 2.30
N VAL A 62 -9.00 4.57 1.23
CA VAL A 62 -8.44 5.92 1.17
C VAL A 62 -9.46 7.01 1.52
N ALA A 63 -10.75 6.69 1.54
CA ALA A 63 -11.82 7.64 1.88
C ALA A 63 -11.69 8.23 3.30
N GLY A 64 -11.05 7.51 4.23
CA GLY A 64 -10.80 7.97 5.60
C GLY A 64 -9.47 8.70 5.80
N LEU A 65 -8.59 8.71 4.80
CA LEU A 65 -7.26 9.29 4.93
C LEU A 65 -7.26 10.78 4.58
N SER A 66 -6.56 11.58 5.39
CA SER A 66 -6.17 12.93 5.00
C SER A 66 -5.13 12.88 3.88
N GLN A 67 -4.99 13.99 3.13
CA GLN A 67 -4.02 14.05 2.04
C GLN A 67 -2.58 13.81 2.51
N ASN A 68 -2.24 14.30 3.70
CA ASN A 68 -0.89 14.13 4.27
C ASN A 68 -0.62 12.67 4.64
N GLN A 69 -1.64 11.95 5.12
CA GLN A 69 -1.53 10.51 5.40
C GLN A 69 -1.39 9.70 4.12
N ALA A 70 -2.18 10.02 3.09
CA ALA A 70 -2.04 9.35 1.78
C ALA A 70 -0.66 9.61 1.17
N ASP A 71 -0.11 10.81 1.35
CA ASP A 71 1.21 11.19 0.83
C ASP A 71 2.38 10.52 1.56
N SER A 72 2.18 10.03 2.80
CA SER A 72 3.21 9.30 3.55
C SER A 72 3.27 7.81 3.23
N VAL A 73 2.33 7.29 2.43
CA VAL A 73 2.33 5.89 1.99
C VAL A 73 3.26 5.73 0.78
N PHE A 74 4.47 5.25 1.05
CA PHE A 74 5.46 4.93 0.01
C PHE A 74 5.44 3.47 -0.43
N ALA A 75 4.95 2.56 0.42
CA ALA A 75 4.83 1.13 0.12
C ALA A 75 3.48 0.61 0.59
N LEU A 76 2.80 -0.15 -0.28
CA LEU A 76 1.47 -0.71 -0.02
C LEU A 76 1.47 -2.20 -0.37
N ARG A 77 0.99 -3.01 0.57
CA ARG A 77 0.67 -4.42 0.35
C ARG A 77 -0.83 -4.61 0.50
N LEU A 78 -1.49 -5.12 -0.53
CA LEU A 78 -2.88 -5.56 -0.49
C LEU A 78 -2.91 -7.08 -0.50
N GLU A 79 -3.57 -7.67 0.49
CA GLU A 79 -3.75 -9.10 0.62
C GLU A 79 -5.25 -9.40 0.57
N CYS A 80 -5.71 -10.04 -0.50
CA CYS A 80 -7.10 -10.45 -0.63
C CYS A 80 -7.35 -11.77 0.12
N SER A 81 -8.60 -12.03 0.48
CA SER A 81 -8.99 -13.31 1.07
C SER A 81 -8.79 -14.45 0.06
N ASP A 82 -8.03 -15.47 0.46
CA ASP A 82 -7.76 -16.70 -0.29
C ASP A 82 -8.90 -17.73 -0.24
N VAL A 83 -9.83 -17.55 0.71
CA VAL A 83 -11.04 -18.38 0.85
C VAL A 83 -12.14 -17.97 -0.13
N LEU A 84 -12.16 -16.70 -0.56
CA LEU A 84 -13.23 -16.14 -1.37
C LEU A 84 -12.84 -16.10 -2.85
N PHE A 85 -13.52 -16.90 -3.68
CA PHE A 85 -13.29 -16.97 -5.12
C PHE A 85 -14.06 -15.88 -5.89
N PHE A 86 -13.70 -14.62 -5.67
CA PHE A 86 -14.29 -13.49 -6.40
C PHE A 86 -13.34 -12.96 -7.48
N GLU A 87 -13.78 -13.04 -8.73
CA GLU A 87 -13.13 -12.37 -9.84
C GLU A 87 -13.00 -10.87 -9.56
N SER A 88 -11.78 -10.38 -9.74
CA SER A 88 -11.39 -9.01 -9.46
C SER A 88 -10.85 -8.33 -10.71
N THR A 89 -10.98 -7.01 -10.79
CA THR A 89 -10.45 -6.20 -11.89
C THR A 89 -9.84 -4.94 -11.33
N LEU A 90 -8.66 -4.55 -11.83
CA LEU A 90 -8.10 -3.25 -11.51
C LEU A 90 -8.92 -2.18 -12.23
N GLU A 91 -9.57 -1.29 -11.47
CA GLU A 91 -10.34 -0.21 -12.07
C GLU A 91 -9.43 0.94 -12.52
N THR A 92 -9.71 1.50 -13.69
CA THR A 92 -9.06 2.73 -14.16
C THR A 92 -9.20 3.83 -13.13
N ALA A 93 -8.09 4.50 -12.86
CA ALA A 93 -8.04 5.54 -11.85
C ALA A 93 -9.02 6.69 -12.15
N LYS A 94 -9.82 7.00 -11.14
CA LYS A 94 -10.77 8.12 -11.07
C LYS A 94 -10.44 8.98 -9.84
N PRO A 95 -10.83 10.26 -9.79
CA PRO A 95 -10.68 11.06 -8.58
C PRO A 95 -11.26 10.34 -7.36
N GLY A 96 -10.48 10.22 -6.28
CA GLY A 96 -10.85 9.48 -5.07
C GLY A 96 -10.58 7.98 -5.10
N SER A 97 -10.09 7.41 -6.20
CA SER A 97 -9.65 6.02 -6.24
C SER A 97 -8.33 5.79 -5.50
N LEU A 98 -8.09 4.55 -5.08
CA LEU A 98 -6.86 4.14 -4.38
C LEU A 98 -5.58 4.65 -5.07
N PHE A 99 -5.39 4.34 -6.35
CA PHE A 99 -4.17 4.72 -7.07
C PHE A 99 -4.07 6.22 -7.34
N ALA A 100 -5.20 6.92 -7.45
CA ALA A 100 -5.19 8.38 -7.57
C ALA A 100 -4.82 9.07 -6.25
N ALA A 101 -5.20 8.49 -5.11
CA ALA A 101 -4.89 9.02 -3.78
C ALA A 101 -3.41 8.82 -3.41
N LEU A 102 -2.85 7.64 -3.69
CA LEU A 102 -1.49 7.25 -3.29
C LEU A 102 -0.42 7.64 -4.33
N ARG A 103 -0.39 8.92 -4.71
CA ARG A 103 0.46 9.42 -5.81
C ARG A 103 1.97 9.24 -5.62
N TYR A 104 2.45 9.13 -4.37
CA TYR A 104 3.87 8.98 -4.03
C TYR A 104 4.28 7.52 -3.79
N LEU A 105 3.39 6.56 -4.06
CA LEU A 105 3.68 5.14 -3.91
C LEU A 105 4.86 4.72 -4.81
N LYS A 106 5.81 4.00 -4.20
CA LYS A 106 7.03 3.47 -4.84
C LYS A 106 7.02 1.95 -4.95
N ASP A 107 6.39 1.25 -4.00
CA ASP A 107 6.26 -0.20 -3.98
C ASP A 107 4.78 -0.58 -3.84
N LEU A 108 4.27 -1.38 -4.78
CA LEU A 108 2.92 -1.94 -4.74
C LEU A 108 3.00 -3.46 -4.81
N ARG A 109 2.46 -4.13 -3.79
CA ARG A 109 2.32 -5.59 -3.75
C ARG A 109 0.86 -5.96 -3.65
N VAL A 110 0.40 -6.85 -4.51
CA VAL A 110 -0.97 -7.34 -4.55
C VAL A 110 -0.92 -8.85 -4.53
N GLU A 111 -1.40 -9.44 -3.44
CA GLU A 111 -1.32 -10.87 -3.17
C GLU A 111 -2.72 -11.46 -3.04
N TYR A 112 -2.91 -12.67 -3.59
CA TYR A 112 -4.14 -13.47 -3.56
C TYR A 112 -5.39 -12.81 -4.18
N CYS A 113 -5.27 -11.62 -4.76
CA CYS A 113 -6.37 -10.96 -5.45
C CYS A 113 -6.56 -11.60 -6.83
N LYS A 114 -7.66 -12.32 -7.05
CA LYS A 114 -8.02 -13.03 -8.29
C LYS A 114 -8.29 -12.08 -9.45
N ILE A 115 -7.25 -11.39 -9.92
CA ILE A 115 -7.32 -10.36 -10.95
C ILE A 115 -7.35 -11.01 -12.31
N ARG A 116 -8.38 -10.69 -13.11
CA ARG A 116 -8.53 -11.21 -14.47
C ARG A 116 -7.77 -10.40 -15.51
N ASN A 117 -7.75 -9.08 -15.38
CA ASN A 117 -7.09 -8.21 -16.34
C ASN A 117 -6.40 -7.01 -15.69
N ILE A 118 -5.37 -6.52 -16.37
CA ILE A 118 -4.74 -5.22 -16.10
C ILE A 118 -5.11 -4.27 -17.25
N PRO A 119 -6.04 -3.32 -17.05
CA PRO A 119 -6.43 -2.40 -18.12
C PRO A 119 -5.32 -1.45 -18.55
N ALA A 120 -5.53 -0.81 -19.71
CA ALA A 120 -4.66 0.24 -20.23
C ALA A 120 -4.44 1.36 -19.19
N SER A 121 -3.18 1.75 -18.98
CA SER A 121 -2.80 2.90 -18.16
C SER A 121 -3.36 2.91 -16.72
N VAL A 122 -3.78 1.76 -16.17
CA VAL A 122 -4.43 1.70 -14.84
C VAL A 122 -3.52 2.17 -13.72
N LEU A 123 -2.20 2.02 -13.89
CA LEU A 123 -1.17 2.43 -12.94
C LEU A 123 -0.56 3.81 -13.26
N SER A 124 -1.01 4.49 -14.31
CA SER A 124 -0.47 5.80 -14.74
C SER A 124 -0.51 6.92 -13.67
N PRO A 125 -1.43 6.93 -12.67
CA PRO A 125 -1.34 7.92 -11.59
C PRO A 125 -0.15 7.71 -10.64
N LEU A 126 0.38 6.49 -10.55
CA LEU A 126 1.49 6.13 -9.66
C LEU A 126 2.84 6.50 -10.28
N ARG A 127 3.07 7.80 -10.48
CA ARG A 127 4.23 8.32 -11.22
C ARG A 127 5.59 8.02 -10.59
N HIS A 128 5.59 7.66 -9.32
CA HIS A 128 6.78 7.32 -8.55
C HIS A 128 6.97 5.81 -8.36
N LEU A 129 6.11 4.98 -8.94
CA LEU A 129 6.16 3.54 -8.77
C LEU A 129 7.45 2.97 -9.36
N ARG A 130 8.20 2.23 -8.53
CA ARG A 130 9.47 1.59 -8.87
C ARG A 130 9.37 0.07 -8.86
N HIS A 131 8.57 -0.47 -7.95
CA HIS A 131 8.43 -1.91 -7.77
C HIS A 131 6.94 -2.27 -7.80
N ILE A 132 6.59 -3.25 -8.62
CA ILE A 132 5.26 -3.85 -8.60
C ILE A 132 5.37 -5.37 -8.54
N SER A 133 4.65 -5.96 -7.58
CA SER A 133 4.36 -7.38 -7.52
C SER A 133 2.86 -7.58 -7.58
N LEU A 134 2.38 -8.35 -8.56
CA LEU A 134 1.00 -8.80 -8.60
C LEU A 134 1.06 -10.33 -8.67
N ARG A 135 0.57 -10.99 -7.62
CA ARG A 135 0.48 -12.46 -7.51
C ARG A 135 -0.92 -12.85 -7.11
N SER A 136 -1.75 -13.10 -8.11
CA SER A 136 -3.17 -13.42 -7.95
C SER A 136 -3.43 -14.86 -7.51
N HIS A 137 -2.44 -15.75 -7.67
CA HIS A 137 -2.61 -17.19 -7.49
C HIS A 137 -3.75 -17.74 -8.36
N ASN A 138 -3.86 -17.23 -9.59
CA ASN A 138 -4.91 -17.64 -10.52
C ASN A 138 -4.81 -19.13 -10.88
N SER A 139 -3.61 -19.73 -10.81
CA SER A 139 -3.41 -21.16 -11.04
C SER A 139 -4.13 -22.06 -10.03
N ASP A 140 -4.37 -21.57 -8.82
CA ASP A 140 -5.07 -22.30 -7.75
C ASP A 140 -6.60 -22.33 -7.98
N TRP A 141 -7.06 -21.63 -9.01
CA TRP A 141 -8.45 -21.51 -9.40
C TRP A 141 -8.63 -21.83 -10.90
N SER A 142 -9.41 -22.85 -11.23
CA SER A 142 -9.48 -23.35 -12.61
C SER A 142 -10.05 -22.35 -13.62
N ALA A 143 -9.34 -22.19 -14.74
CA ALA A 143 -9.66 -21.47 -15.99
C ALA A 143 -9.49 -19.94 -16.03
N MET A 144 -8.95 -19.29 -14.99
CA MET A 144 -8.61 -17.86 -15.10
C MET A 144 -7.14 -17.63 -15.46
N THR A 145 -6.93 -16.78 -16.47
CA THR A 145 -5.63 -16.29 -16.93
C THR A 145 -5.62 -14.79 -16.70
N LEU A 146 -4.51 -14.24 -16.18
CA LEU A 146 -4.34 -12.79 -16.16
C LEU A 146 -4.07 -12.28 -17.58
N GLU A 147 -4.97 -11.42 -18.07
CA GLU A 147 -4.84 -10.73 -19.36
C GLU A 147 -4.21 -9.34 -19.19
N LEU A 148 -3.17 -9.06 -19.97
CA LEU A 148 -2.52 -7.76 -19.97
C LEU A 148 -2.87 -6.98 -21.24
N HIS A 149 -3.35 -5.76 -21.06
CA HIS A 149 -3.46 -4.81 -22.14
C HIS A 149 -2.04 -4.37 -22.62
N PRO A 150 -1.81 -4.12 -23.92
CA PRO A 150 -0.49 -3.65 -24.40
C PRO A 150 0.00 -2.38 -23.71
N GLU A 151 -0.94 -1.52 -23.30
CA GLU A 151 -0.67 -0.28 -22.57
C GLU A 151 -0.86 -0.39 -21.05
N SER A 152 -0.93 -1.60 -20.47
CA SER A 152 -1.12 -1.78 -19.01
C SER A 152 -0.10 -1.00 -18.18
N PHE A 153 1.11 -0.86 -18.71
CA PHE A 153 2.23 -0.24 -18.02
C PHE A 153 2.69 1.09 -18.64
N LEU A 154 1.85 1.68 -19.50
CA LEU A 154 2.13 2.97 -20.12
C LEU A 154 2.30 4.08 -19.06
N GLY A 155 3.34 4.89 -19.21
CA GLY A 155 3.62 6.03 -18.33
C GLY A 155 4.43 5.70 -17.07
N MET A 156 4.78 4.43 -16.82
CA MET A 156 5.60 4.02 -15.68
C MET A 156 7.11 4.18 -15.94
N SER A 157 7.55 5.42 -16.09
CA SER A 157 8.95 5.75 -16.44
C SER A 157 9.97 5.48 -15.32
N GLN A 158 9.52 5.25 -14.09
CA GLN A 158 10.36 4.98 -12.92
C GLN A 158 10.40 3.49 -12.54
N LEU A 159 9.69 2.62 -13.27
CA LEU A 159 9.61 1.21 -12.94
C LEU A 159 10.98 0.52 -13.08
N ARG A 160 11.39 -0.17 -12.01
CA ARG A 160 12.66 -0.89 -11.89
C ARG A 160 12.46 -2.40 -11.79
N SER A 161 11.37 -2.83 -11.16
CA SER A 161 11.03 -4.24 -11.00
C SER A 161 9.55 -4.48 -11.30
N LEU A 162 9.28 -5.51 -12.10
CA LEU A 162 7.95 -5.99 -12.46
C LEU A 162 7.91 -7.49 -12.19
N ASP A 163 7.11 -7.87 -11.20
CA ASP A 163 6.84 -9.26 -10.84
C ASP A 163 5.36 -9.57 -11.10
N LEU A 164 5.13 -10.52 -12.01
CA LEU A 164 3.81 -11.01 -12.39
C LEU A 164 3.72 -12.53 -12.21
N GLY A 165 4.48 -13.09 -11.26
CA GLY A 165 4.43 -14.50 -10.90
C GLY A 165 3.04 -14.97 -10.47
N ASP A 166 2.81 -16.27 -10.51
CA ASP A 166 1.59 -16.93 -10.00
C ASP A 166 0.26 -16.38 -10.56
N ASN A 167 0.30 -15.78 -11.74
CA ASN A 167 -0.87 -15.18 -12.40
C ASN A 167 -1.46 -16.00 -13.53
N ASN A 168 -0.88 -17.17 -13.82
CA ASN A 168 -1.29 -18.03 -14.93
C ASN A 168 -1.36 -17.21 -16.25
N ILE A 169 -0.28 -16.52 -16.64
CA ILE A 169 -0.24 -15.68 -17.86
C ILE A 169 0.12 -16.55 -19.07
N TRP A 170 -0.76 -16.61 -20.06
CA TRP A 170 -0.56 -17.40 -21.29
C TRP A 170 -0.28 -16.51 -22.50
N SER A 171 -0.65 -15.24 -22.44
CA SER A 171 -0.44 -14.26 -23.50
C SER A 171 -0.29 -12.87 -22.90
N ILE A 172 0.70 -12.13 -23.37
CA ILE A 172 0.71 -10.67 -23.30
C ILE A 172 -0.06 -10.23 -24.54
N GLY A 173 -1.04 -9.33 -24.42
CA GLY A 173 -1.97 -8.97 -25.50
C GLY A 173 -1.29 -8.66 -26.85
N PRO A 174 -2.05 -8.62 -27.97
CA PRO A 174 -1.47 -8.47 -29.31
C PRO A 174 -0.51 -7.27 -29.38
N LEU A 175 0.70 -7.51 -29.89
CA LEU A 175 1.74 -6.52 -30.16
C LEU A 175 1.27 -5.44 -31.14
#